data_AF-A0A9E4E014-F1
#
_entry.id   AF-A0A9E4E014-F1
#
_cell.length_a   1.000
_cell.length_b   1.000
_cell.length_c   1.000
_cell.angle_alpha   90.00
_cell.angle_beta   90.00
_cell.angle_gamma   90.00
#
_symmetry.space_group_name_H-M   'P 1'
#
loop_
_entity.id
_entity.type
_entity.pdbx_description
1 polymer ?
#
loop_
_entity_poly.entity_id
_entity_poly.type
_entity_poly.pdbx_seq_one_letter_code
_entity_poly.pdbx_strand_id
1 'polypeptide(L)' 'MNTPRIDDRDWSALTLGEQIRQIEVEGYLLLPDLLSPDHVAQLKSETAKLETTPVDYSVHQRGCPNLQ' A
#
# COMPACT_ATOMS: atom_id res chain seq x y z
N MET A 1 3.18 -15.93 21.30
CA MET A 1 3.45 -14.99 20.18
C MET A 1 2.56 -15.40 19.02
N ASN A 2 1.75 -14.49 18.49
CA ASN A 2 0.82 -14.81 17.39
C ASN A 2 1.57 -14.65 16.06
N THR A 3 1.74 -15.74 15.31
CA THR A 3 2.39 -15.69 14.00
C THR A 3 1.50 -14.91 13.04
N PRO A 4 2.01 -13.89 12.31
CA PRO A 4 1.23 -13.18 11.32
C PRO A 4 0.77 -14.16 10.22
N ARG A 5 -0.53 -14.13 9.91
CA ARG A 5 -1.10 -14.91 8.82
C ARG A 5 -0.73 -14.23 7.50
N ILE A 6 0.06 -14.90 6.67
CA ILE A 6 0.34 -14.47 5.30
C ILE A 6 -0.85 -14.89 4.44
N ASP A 7 -1.37 -13.97 3.64
CA ASP A 7 -2.40 -14.25 2.64
C ASP A 7 -1.72 -14.59 1.31
N ASP A 8 -1.80 -15.84 0.91
CA ASP A 8 -1.22 -16.42 -0.31
C ASP A 8 -2.27 -16.72 -1.38
N ARG A 9 -3.49 -16.21 -1.22
CA ARG A 9 -4.57 -16.39 -2.20
C ARG A 9 -4.19 -15.79 -3.55
N ASP A 10 -4.31 -16.58 -4.62
CA ASP A 10 -4.26 -16.07 -5.98
C ASP A 10 -5.56 -15.33 -6.30
N TRP A 11 -5.52 -14.00 -6.18
CA TRP A 11 -6.68 -13.14 -6.43
C TRP A 11 -7.22 -13.25 -7.87
N SER A 12 -6.36 -13.56 -8.84
CA SER A 12 -6.75 -13.70 -10.24
C SER A 12 -7.57 -14.97 -10.52
N ALA A 13 -7.45 -15.98 -9.65
CA ALA A 13 -8.19 -17.23 -9.75
C ALA A 13 -9.61 -17.15 -9.16
N LEU A 14 -9.94 -16.07 -8.45
CA LEU A 14 -11.25 -15.85 -7.83
C LEU A 14 -12.31 -15.49 -8.87
N THR A 15 -13.56 -15.90 -8.63
CA THR A 15 -14.69 -15.36 -9.37
C THR A 15 -14.87 -13.87 -9.09
N LEU A 16 -15.55 -13.15 -9.98
CA LEU A 16 -15.84 -11.73 -9.79
C LEU A 16 -16.54 -11.43 -8.45
N GLY A 17 -17.49 -12.28 -8.03
CA GLY A 17 -18.19 -12.10 -6.76
C GLY A 17 -17.27 -12.27 -5.54
N GLU A 18 -16.33 -13.21 -5.61
CA GLU A 18 -15.33 -13.42 -4.55
C GLU A 18 -14.31 -12.28 -4.50
N GLN A 19 -13.90 -11.76 -5.66
CA GLN A 19 -13.02 -10.58 -5.75
C GLN A 19 -13.66 -9.35 -5.10
N ILE A 20 -14.93 -9.07 -5.41
CA ILE A 20 -15.69 -7.96 -4.83
C ILE A 20 -15.78 -8.13 -3.31
N ARG A 21 -16.21 -9.30 -2.85
CA ARG A 21 -16.33 -9.59 -1.41
C ARG A 21 -14.99 -9.42 -0.68
N GLN A 22 -13.88 -9.85 -1.28
CA GLN A 22 -12.57 -9.71 -0.66
C GLN A 22 -12.18 -8.23 -0.49
N ILE A 23 -12.40 -7.40 -1.51
CA ILE A 23 -12.12 -5.96 -1.42
C ILE A 23 -12.99 -5.31 -0.34
N GLU A 24 -14.26 -5.69 -0.24
CA GLU A 24 -15.17 -5.18 0.80
C GLU A 24 -14.75 -5.57 2.22
N VAL A 25 -14.29 -6.81 2.42
CA VAL A 25 -13.94 -7.33 3.76
C VAL A 25 -12.55 -6.87 4.19
N GLU A 26 -11.57 -6.94 3.30
CA GLU A 26 -10.17 -6.64 3.63
C GLU A 26 -9.86 -5.14 3.50
N GLY A 27 -10.58 -4.41 2.64
CA GLY A 27 -10.40 -2.96 2.42
C GLY A 27 -9.18 -2.58 1.57
N TYR A 28 -8.40 -3.57 1.11
CA TYR A 28 -7.25 -3.39 0.22
C TYR A 28 -7.07 -4.61 -0.70
N LEU A 29 -6.24 -4.45 -1.73
CA LEU A 29 -5.86 -5.50 -2.65
C LEU A 29 -4.35 -5.48 -2.87
N LEU A 30 -3.72 -6.66 -2.84
CA LEU A 30 -2.34 -6.86 -3.23
C LEU A 30 -2.29 -7.49 -4.63
N LEU A 31 -1.63 -6.80 -5.56
CA LEU A 31 -1.35 -7.30 -6.91
C LEU A 31 0.16 -7.48 -7.06
N PRO A 32 0.71 -8.66 -6.75
CA PRO A 32 2.13 -8.94 -6.96
C PRO A 32 2.45 -8.88 -8.46
N ASP A 33 3.69 -8.54 -8.77
CA ASP A 33 4.25 -8.59 -10.13
C ASP A 33 3.49 -7.76 -11.19
N LEU A 34 2.67 -6.79 -10.77
CA LEU A 34 1.95 -5.89 -11.68
C LEU A 34 2.91 -5.03 -12.52
N LEU A 35 4.03 -4.61 -11.93
CA LEU A 35 5.11 -3.91 -12.61
C LEU A 35 6.34 -4.80 -12.67
N SER A 36 6.97 -4.87 -13.84
CA SER A 36 8.24 -5.59 -13.97
C SER A 36 9.35 -4.90 -13.16
N PRO A 37 10.37 -5.66 -12.72
CA PRO A 37 11.53 -5.08 -12.03
C PRO A 37 12.19 -3.94 -12.80
N ASP A 38 12.29 -4.07 -14.12
CA ASP A 38 12.88 -3.04 -15.00
C ASP A 38 12.05 -1.76 -15.02
N HIS A 39 10.72 -1.87 -15.06
CA HIS A 39 9.83 -0.72 -15.02
C HIS A 39 9.94 0.00 -13.67
N VAL A 40 10.01 -0.74 -12.56
CA VAL A 40 10.25 -0.16 -11.23
C VAL A 40 11.61 0.54 -11.18
N ALA A 41 12.66 -0.05 -11.76
CA ALA A 41 13.98 0.56 -11.81
C ALA A 41 13.99 1.86 -12.61
N GLN A 42 13.28 1.90 -13.75
CA GLN A 42 13.11 3.11 -14.56
C GLN A 42 12.38 4.21 -13.77
N LEU A 43 11.26 3.87 -13.12
CA LEU A 43 10.52 4.83 -12.28
C LEU A 43 11.41 5.41 -11.20
N LYS A 44 12.18 4.58 -10.49
CA LYS A 44 13.13 5.04 -9.48
C LYS A 44 14.16 6.01 -10.06
N SER A 45 14.73 5.71 -11.22
CA SER A 45 15.71 6.56 -11.89
C SER A 45 15.13 7.92 -12.27
N GLU A 46 13.92 7.96 -12.81
CA GLU A 46 13.26 9.22 -13.17
C GLU A 46 12.86 10.02 -11.93
N THR A 47 12.29 9.37 -10.91
CA THR A 47 11.88 10.07 -9.68
C THR A 47 13.06 10.63 -8.89
N ALA A 48 14.25 10.01 -8.99
CA ALA A 48 15.46 10.50 -8.34
C ALA A 48 15.96 11.84 -8.90
N LYS A 49 15.53 12.23 -10.10
CA LYS A 49 15.87 13.52 -10.72
C LYS A 49 14.98 14.66 -10.23
N LEU A 50 13.86 14.34 -9.57
CA LEU A 50 12.92 15.33 -9.07
C LEU A 50 13.52 16.00 -7.82
N GLU A 51 13.55 17.33 -7.83
CA GLU A 51 13.86 18.09 -6.62
C GLU A 51 12.73 17.90 -5.60
N THR A 52 13.02 17.26 -4.47
CA THR A 52 12.04 17.04 -3.39
C THR A 52 12.24 18.06 -2.29
N THR A 53 11.21 18.82 -1.96
CA THR A 53 11.18 19.67 -0.77
C THR A 53 10.38 18.99 0.34
N PRO A 54 10.91 18.90 1.57
CA PRO A 54 10.16 18.34 2.68
C PRO A 54 8.98 19.26 3.00
N VAL A 55 7.79 18.68 3.13
CA VAL A 55 6.60 19.36 3.60
C VAL A 55 6.44 19.07 5.08
N ASP A 56 6.34 20.13 5.89
CA ASP A 56 6.03 19.99 7.31
C ASP A 56 4.54 19.70 7.51
N TYR A 57 4.21 18.43 7.74
CA TYR A 57 2.83 17.99 8.00
C TYR A 57 2.38 18.26 9.46
N SER A 58 3.27 18.74 10.34
CA SER A 58 2.93 19.02 11.75
C SER A 58 2.02 20.24 11.93
N VAL A 59 1.93 21.12 10.93
CA VAL A 59 1.05 22.30 10.93
C VAL A 59 -0.43 21.94 11.14
N HIS A 60 -0.84 20.74 10.73
CA HIS A 60 -2.20 20.23 10.91
C HIS A 60 -2.31 19.20 12.04
N GLN A 61 -1.22 18.90 12.73
CA GLN A 61 -1.20 17.95 13.83
C GLN A 61 -1.96 18.53 15.02
N ARG A 62 -3.14 17.97 15.30
CA ARG A 62 -3.90 18.25 16.52
C ARG A 62 -3.54 17.19 17.55
N GLY A 63 -2.77 17.56 18.57
CA GLY A 63 -2.52 16.72 19.73
C GLY A 63 -3.53 16.99 20.84
N CYS A 64 -3.90 15.96 21.61
CA CYS A 64 -4.52 16.13 22.92
C CYS A 64 -3.48 15.75 23.99
N PRO A 65 -2.63 16.68 24.44
CA PRO A 65 -1.45 16.35 25.26
C PRO A 65 -1.80 15.85 26.67
N ASN A 66 -3.05 15.95 27.10
CA ASN A 66 -3.53 15.57 28.43
C ASN A 66 -4.62 14.48 28.39
N LEU A 67 -4.59 13.58 27.41
CA LEU A 67 -5.47 12.41 27.42
C LEU A 67 -4.98 11.44 28.51
N GLN A 68 -5.64 11.42 29.67
CA GLN A 68 -5.46 10.41 30.73
C GLN A 68 -6.26 9.15 30.44
#